data_AF-A0A5B9QAE6-F1
#
_entry.id   AF-A0A5B9QAE6-F1
#
_cell.length_a   1.000
_cell.length_b   1.000
_cell.length_c   1.000
_cell.angle_alpha   90.00
_cell.angle_beta   90.00
_cell.angle_gamma   90.00
#
_symmetry.space_group_name_H-M   'P 1'
#
loop_
_entity.id
_entity.type
_entity.pdbx_description
1 polymer ?
#
loop_
_entity_poly.entity_id
_entity_poly.type
_entity_poly.pdbx_seq_one_letter_code
_entity_poly.pdbx_strand_id
1 'polypeptide(L)'
;MNVLLTKGRLVGSVEADRNRMKPHLSPRQAEVVRLRSLGCDVTETAAILGISKHTVLQHRAAAMEAFGTDKAALLTRVAIKHGFTSINDKLTVSEKRKCGRKNDGWN
;
A
#
# COMPACT_ATOMS: atom_id res chain seq x y z
N MET A 1 -5.40 -16.35 55.41
CA MET A 1 -4.75 -15.19 54.79
C MET A 1 -4.27 -15.64 53.40
N ASN A 2 -5.04 -15.37 52.34
CA ASN A 2 -4.84 -14.24 51.39
C ASN A 2 -3.38 -14.19 50.88
N VAL A 3 -3.06 -14.27 49.58
CA VAL A 3 -3.76 -13.72 48.41
C VAL A 3 -3.36 -14.48 47.11
N LEU A 4 -4.35 -14.80 46.26
CA LEU A 4 -4.18 -15.05 44.82
C LEU A 4 -4.10 -13.70 44.07
N LEU A 5 -3.02 -13.44 43.33
CA LEU A 5 -2.87 -12.29 42.41
C LEU A 5 -2.27 -12.82 41.09
N THR A 6 -3.09 -13.13 40.09
CA THR A 6 -3.46 -12.30 38.92
C THR A 6 -2.29 -11.77 38.07
N LYS A 7 -2.34 -12.06 36.75
CA LYS A 7 -2.33 -11.02 35.71
C LYS A 7 -2.69 -11.60 34.34
N GLY A 8 -3.86 -11.19 33.85
CA GLY A 8 -4.25 -11.36 32.46
C GLY A 8 -3.55 -10.37 31.51
N ARG A 9 -3.49 -10.78 30.24
CA ARG A 9 -3.69 -10.04 28.98
C ARG A 9 -3.10 -8.62 28.84
N LEU A 10 -2.20 -8.45 27.86
CA LEU A 10 -2.06 -7.23 27.04
C LEU A 10 -1.70 -7.56 25.58
N VAL A 11 -2.70 -7.87 24.74
CA VAL A 11 -2.56 -7.91 23.26
C VAL A 11 -3.13 -6.61 22.63
N GLY A 12 -3.41 -5.58 23.44
CA GLY A 12 -4.15 -4.38 23.00
C GLY A 12 -3.33 -3.19 22.48
N SER A 13 -2.01 -3.14 22.69
CA SER A 13 -1.25 -1.90 22.43
C SER A 13 -0.65 -1.79 21.02
N VAL A 14 -0.34 -2.91 20.37
CA VAL A 14 0.31 -2.91 19.04
C VAL A 14 -0.61 -2.55 17.86
N GLU A 15 -1.94 -2.70 18.00
CA GLU A 15 -2.88 -2.34 16.94
C GLU A 15 -3.27 -0.86 16.98
N ALA A 16 -3.36 -0.28 18.18
CA ALA A 16 -3.71 1.13 18.36
C ALA A 16 -2.61 2.08 17.83
N ASP A 17 -1.33 1.73 18.00
CA ASP A 17 -0.20 2.51 17.44
C ASP A 17 -0.09 2.41 15.92
N ARG A 18 -0.46 1.25 15.34
CA ARG A 18 -0.52 1.06 13.88
C ARG A 18 -1.52 2.01 13.21
N ASN A 19 -2.53 2.48 13.93
CA ASN A 19 -3.58 3.35 13.39
C ASN A 19 -3.27 4.85 13.57
N ARG A 20 -2.55 5.26 14.63
CA ARG A 20 -2.26 6.69 14.93
C ARG A 20 -1.26 7.34 13.98
N MET A 21 -0.49 6.56 13.24
CA MET A 21 0.55 7.05 12.32
C MET A 21 0.33 6.60 10.88
N LYS A 22 -0.92 6.34 10.46
CA LYS A 22 -1.20 6.16 9.04
C LYS A 22 -1.22 7.55 8.41
N PRO A 23 -0.26 7.92 7.54
CA PRO A 23 -0.45 9.12 6.75
C PRO A 23 -1.70 8.94 5.90
N HIS A 24 -2.56 9.96 5.93
CA HIS A 24 -3.83 9.95 5.20
C HIS A 24 -3.52 10.15 3.73
N LEU A 25 -3.45 9.04 2.99
CA LEU A 25 -3.46 9.08 1.54
C LEU A 25 -4.87 9.37 1.04
N SER A 26 -4.98 10.18 -0.01
CA SER A 26 -6.21 10.25 -0.78
C SER A 26 -6.51 8.88 -1.42
N PRO A 27 -7.78 8.59 -1.75
CA PRO A 27 -8.14 7.31 -2.39
C PRO A 27 -7.29 7.00 -3.63
N ARG A 28 -7.02 8.01 -4.48
CA ARG A 28 -6.20 7.86 -5.68
C ARG A 28 -4.72 7.62 -5.37
N GLN A 29 -4.17 8.27 -4.34
CA GLN A 29 -2.80 8.01 -3.91
C GLN A 29 -2.66 6.56 -3.41
N ALA A 30 -3.63 6.08 -2.63
CA ALA A 30 -3.64 4.70 -2.14
C ALA A 30 -3.68 3.68 -3.27
N GLU A 31 -4.51 3.89 -4.31
CA GLU A 31 -4.55 3.04 -5.50
C GLU A 31 -3.20 2.99 -6.23
N VAL A 32 -2.56 4.14 -6.45
CA VAL A 32 -1.24 4.22 -7.10
C VAL A 32 -0.18 3.49 -6.27
N VAL A 33 -0.20 3.65 -4.94
CA VAL A 33 0.74 2.97 -4.04
C VAL A 33 0.52 1.46 -4.03
N ARG A 34 -0.74 1.00 -4.03
CA ARG A 34 -1.09 -0.41 -4.16
C ARG A 34 -0.54 -0.99 -5.46
N LEU A 35 -0.87 -0.39 -6.60
CA LEU A 35 -0.42 -0.86 -7.93
C LEU A 35 1.12 -0.87 -8.02
N ARG A 36 1.78 0.15 -7.47
CA ARG A 36 3.25 0.17 -7.40
C ARG A 36 3.81 -0.97 -6.56
N SER A 37 3.15 -1.33 -5.46
CA SER A 37 3.55 -2.43 -4.58
C SER A 37 3.37 -3.80 -5.24
N LEU A 38 2.40 -3.91 -6.16
CA LEU A 38 2.19 -5.06 -7.04
C LEU A 38 3.16 -5.09 -8.25
N GLY A 39 4.12 -4.17 -8.27
CA GLY A 39 5.15 -4.10 -9.30
C GLY A 39 4.73 -3.38 -10.58
N CYS A 40 3.57 -2.72 -10.62
CA CYS A 40 3.17 -1.96 -11.80
C CYS A 40 4.06 -0.72 -12.02
N ASP A 41 4.45 -0.49 -13.26
CA ASP A 41 5.13 0.72 -13.68
C ASP A 41 4.15 1.89 -13.87
N VAL A 42 4.67 3.06 -14.23
CA VAL A 42 3.85 4.28 -14.40
C VAL A 42 2.91 4.16 -15.60
N THR A 43 3.32 3.47 -16.66
CA THR A 43 2.52 3.28 -17.88
C THR A 43 1.35 2.33 -17.61
N GLU A 44 1.62 1.22 -16.93
CA GLU A 44 0.62 0.22 -16.54
C GLU A 44 -0.36 0.81 -15.53
N THR A 45 0.13 1.52 -14.52
CA THR A 45 -0.71 2.20 -13.53
C THR A 45 -1.64 3.23 -14.21
N ALA A 46 -1.11 4.02 -15.15
CA ALA A 46 -1.90 4.97 -15.93
C ALA A 46 -3.00 4.28 -16.75
N ALA A 47 -2.67 3.17 -17.42
CA ALA A 47 -3.63 2.38 -18.20
C ALA A 47 -4.71 1.75 -17.31
N ILE A 48 -4.33 1.21 -16.15
CA ILE A 48 -5.24 0.59 -15.19
C ILE A 48 -6.25 1.63 -14.64
N LEU A 49 -5.76 2.78 -14.20
CA LEU A 49 -6.56 3.82 -13.55
C LEU A 49 -7.27 4.76 -14.52
N GLY A 50 -6.91 4.74 -15.81
CA GLY A 50 -7.50 5.60 -16.84
C GLY A 50 -7.12 7.07 -16.70
N ILE A 51 -5.89 7.36 -16.27
CA ILE A 51 -5.38 8.73 -16.05
C ILE A 51 -4.02 8.91 -16.75
N SER A 52 -3.55 10.15 -16.87
CA SER A 52 -2.26 10.42 -17.52
C SER A 52 -1.07 9.92 -16.70
N LYS A 53 0.04 9.56 -17.37
CA LYS A 53 1.31 9.18 -16.71
C LYS A 53 1.80 10.28 -15.77
N HIS A 54 1.64 11.54 -16.16
CA HIS A 54 2.00 12.69 -15.33
C HIS A 54 1.17 12.71 -14.04
N THR A 55 -0.13 12.48 -14.12
CA THR A 55 -1.02 12.41 -12.95
C THR A 55 -0.63 11.27 -12.01
N VAL A 56 -0.23 10.11 -12.55
CA VAL A 56 0.31 9.00 -11.72
C VAL A 56 1.57 9.42 -10.98
N LEU A 57 2.52 10.10 -11.64
CA LEU A 57 3.74 10.60 -11.01
C LEU A 57 3.43 11.62 -9.90
N GLN A 58 2.49 12.53 -10.13
CA GLN A 58 2.05 13.51 -9.13
C GLN A 58 1.43 12.83 -7.90
N HIS A 59 0.51 11.88 -8.09
CA HIS A 59 -0.05 11.10 -6.97
C HIS A 59 1.02 10.30 -6.22
N ARG A 60 1.98 9.74 -6.95
CA ARG A 60 3.07 8.98 -6.36
C ARG A 60 4.02 9.88 -5.54
N ALA A 61 4.34 11.07 -6.05
CA ALA A 61 5.17 12.05 -5.34
C ALA A 61 4.48 12.50 -4.04
N ALA A 62 3.19 12.88 -4.13
CA ALA A 62 2.41 13.27 -2.95
C ALA A 62 2.29 12.13 -1.92
N ALA A 63 2.15 10.87 -2.37
CA ALA A 63 2.16 9.72 -1.48
C ALA A 63 3.54 9.52 -0.81
N MET A 64 4.61 9.66 -1.58
CA MET A 64 5.99 9.59 -1.09
C MET A 64 6.28 10.66 -0.03
N GLU A 65 5.86 11.90 -0.25
CA GLU A 65 5.94 12.99 0.72
C GLU A 65 5.14 12.66 1.99
N ALA A 66 3.91 12.16 1.85
CA ALA A 66 3.09 11.76 3.00
C ALA A 66 3.74 10.66 3.85
N PHE A 67 4.54 9.79 3.24
CA PHE A 67 5.31 8.74 3.92
C PHE A 67 6.72 9.18 4.35
N GLY A 68 7.17 10.38 3.99
CA GLY A 68 8.52 10.86 4.27
C GLY A 68 9.61 10.06 3.58
N THR A 69 9.37 9.56 2.36
CA THR A 69 10.32 8.76 1.58
C THR A 69 10.46 9.30 0.17
N ASP A 70 11.66 9.27 -0.39
CA ASP A 70 11.96 9.56 -1.80
C ASP A 70 12.19 8.28 -2.64
N LYS A 71 12.29 7.12 -1.97
CA LYS A 71 12.60 5.85 -2.63
C LYS A 71 11.35 5.06 -3.02
N ALA A 72 11.28 4.78 -4.31
CA ALA A 72 10.29 3.90 -4.92
C ALA A 72 10.10 2.54 -4.22
N ALA A 73 11.19 1.89 -3.81
CA ALA A 73 11.16 0.56 -3.22
C ALA A 73 10.61 0.57 -1.79
N LEU A 74 10.75 1.69 -1.08
CA LEU A 74 10.23 1.84 0.27
C LEU A 74 8.70 1.93 0.29
N LEU A 75 8.08 2.43 -0.79
CA LEU A 75 6.62 2.44 -0.94
C LEU A 75 6.01 1.05 -0.75
N THR A 76 6.62 -0.01 -1.30
CA THR A 76 6.10 -1.38 -1.17
C THR A 76 6.05 -1.83 0.30
N ARG A 77 7.15 -1.62 1.03
CA ARG A 77 7.24 -1.97 2.45
C ARG A 77 6.23 -1.17 3.29
N VAL A 78 6.11 0.12 2.99
CA VAL A 78 5.22 1.04 3.70
C VAL A 78 3.75 0.72 3.40
N ALA A 79 3.41 0.37 2.16
CA ALA A 79 2.06 -0.03 1.77
C ALA A 79 1.58 -1.25 2.57
N ILE A 80 2.45 -2.26 2.73
CA ILE A 80 2.15 -3.46 3.55
C ILE A 80 2.03 -3.08 5.03
N LYS A 81 3.00 -2.30 5.55
CA LYS A 81 3.03 -1.89 6.97
C LYS A 81 1.76 -1.14 7.39
N HIS A 82 1.23 -0.28 6.52
CA HIS A 82 0.05 0.54 6.81
C HIS A 82 -1.27 -0.06 6.29
N GLY A 83 -1.22 -1.22 5.62
CA GLY A 83 -2.41 -1.97 5.18
C GLY A 83 -3.08 -1.46 3.91
N PHE A 84 -2.36 -0.70 3.07
CA PHE A 84 -2.85 -0.31 1.74
C PHE A 84 -2.81 -1.49 0.75
N THR A 85 -2.00 -2.49 1.04
CA THR A 85 -1.93 -3.76 0.32
C THR A 85 -1.57 -4.87 1.30
N SER A 86 -1.83 -6.12 0.91
CA SER A 86 -1.43 -7.32 1.65
C SER A 86 -0.37 -8.07 0.86
N ILE A 87 0.41 -8.92 1.51
CA ILE A 87 1.40 -9.77 0.83
C ILE A 87 0.75 -10.72 -0.21
N ASN A 88 -0.53 -11.01 -0.04
CA ASN A 88 -1.33 -11.84 -0.95
C ASN A 88 -2.21 -11.02 -1.90
N ASP A 89 -2.09 -9.69 -1.90
CA ASP A 89 -2.82 -8.84 -2.86
C ASP A 89 -2.33 -9.12 -4.28
N LYS A 90 -3.27 -9.10 -5.22
CA LYS A 90 -3.01 -9.38 -6.63
C LYS A 90 -3.83 -8.43 -7.49
N LEU A 91 -3.36 -8.21 -8.71
CA LEU A 91 -4.16 -7.52 -9.71
C LEU A 91 -5.44 -8.32 -9.98
N THR A 92 -6.55 -7.61 -10.04
CA THR A 92 -7.83 -8.15 -10.47
C THR A 92 -7.79 -8.50 -11.96
N VAL A 93 -8.75 -9.30 -12.43
CA VAL A 93 -8.84 -9.70 -13.84
C VAL A 93 -8.98 -8.48 -14.77
N SER A 94 -9.70 -7.44 -14.35
CA SER A 94 -9.86 -6.21 -15.12
C SER A 94 -8.56 -5.39 -15.17
N GLU A 95 -7.85 -5.27 -14.04
CA GLU A 95 -6.56 -4.58 -13.97
C GLU A 95 -5.52 -5.29 -14.86
N LYS A 96 -5.46 -6.63 -14.83
CA LYS A 96 -4.56 -7.41 -15.72
C LYS A 96 -4.82 -7.15 -17.19
N ARG A 97 -6.10 -7.13 -17.59
CA ARG A 97 -6.49 -6.83 -18.98
C ARG A 97 -6.06 -5.43 -19.40
N LYS A 98 -6.16 -4.45 -18.51
CA LYS A 98 -5.76 -3.05 -18.79
C LYS A 98 -4.26 -2.81 -18.72
N CYS A 99 -3.55 -3.56 -17.87
CA CYS A 99 -2.11 -3.47 -17.67
C CYS A 99 -1.32 -3.77 -18.95
N GLY A 100 -1.86 -4.61 -19.84
CA GLY A 100 -1.19 -4.97 -21.09
C GLY A 100 0.00 -5.92 -20.92
N ARG A 101 0.27 -6.42 -19.71
CA ARG A 101 1.31 -7.43 -19.45
C ARG A 101 1.03 -8.71 -20.23
N LYS A 102 1.99 -9.11 -21.05
CA LYS A 102 2.02 -10.41 -21.72
C LYS A 102 3.08 -11.27 -21.05
N ASN A 103 2.66 -12.26 -20.24
CA ASN A 103 3.49 -13.35 -19.71
C ASN A 103 4.88 -12.95 -19.14
N ASP A 104 4.93 -12.01 -18.20
CA ASP A 104 6.18 -11.61 -17.52
C ASP A 104 6.49 -12.45 -16.26
N GLY A 105 5.72 -13.51 -16.00
CA GLY A 105 5.95 -14.45 -14.91
C GLY A 105 5.68 -13.90 -13.50
N TRP A 106 5.14 -12.68 -13.38
CA TRP A 106 5.04 -11.97 -12.11
C TRP A 106 3.65 -11.99 -11.45
N ASN A 107 2.77 -12.92 -11.83
CA ASN A 107 1.45 -13.08 -11.20
C ASN A 107 0.94 -14.53 -11.12
#